data_AF-A0A250FPG6-F1
#
_entry.id   AF-A0A250FPG6-F1
#
_cell.length_a   1.000
_cell.length_b   1.000
_cell.length_c   1.000
_cell.angle_alpha   90.00
_cell.angle_beta   90.00
_cell.angle_gamma   90.00
#
_symmetry.space_group_name_H-M   'P 1'
#
loop_
_entity.id
_entity.type
_entity.pdbx_description
1 polymer ?
#
loop_
_entity_poly.entity_id
_entity_poly.type
_entity_poly.pdbx_seq_one_letter_code
_entity_poly.pdbx_strand_id
1 'polypeptide(L)'
;MKRIFVMAVAMLSLASCDKSKVENTVINKYYDKINTDTNTRQATLTLKDYLLTAGYDRNNDGIMQDSELAQIETLMAADKNITSLEGLEKMLTLKKADLSNNKIETATIRNTTLEELNLSGNKLVKLDISRAPRLTDKLDIRGNASLNCVQVEIVQLTELRRASNFKSDKGISILSTTCN
;
A
#
# COMPACT_ATOMS: atom_id res chain seq x y z
N MET A 1 69.69 36.24 30.59
CA MET A 1 69.64 34.97 29.81
C MET A 1 68.25 34.37 29.94
N LYS A 2 67.61 34.07 28.81
CA LYS A 2 66.46 33.15 28.59
C LYS A 2 65.11 33.56 29.23
N ARG A 3 63.94 33.44 28.61
CA ARG A 3 63.47 33.15 27.24
C ARG A 3 62.01 33.62 27.20
N ILE A 4 61.61 34.30 26.14
CA ILE A 4 60.23 34.73 25.86
C ILE A 4 59.38 33.49 25.52
N PHE A 5 58.16 33.41 26.05
CA PHE A 5 57.07 32.69 25.38
C PHE A 5 55.72 33.35 25.71
N VAL A 6 55.10 33.89 24.66
CA VAL A 6 53.74 34.45 24.64
C VAL A 6 52.76 33.28 24.59
N MET A 7 51.72 33.29 25.43
CA MET A 7 50.56 32.41 25.27
C MET A 7 49.28 33.22 25.38
N ALA A 8 48.73 33.55 24.21
CA ALA A 8 47.33 33.90 24.05
C ALA A 8 46.50 32.64 24.34
N VAL A 9 45.52 32.73 25.24
CA VAL A 9 44.47 31.72 25.33
C VAL A 9 43.13 32.43 25.26
N ALA A 10 42.42 32.10 24.19
CA ALA A 10 41.14 32.62 23.78
C ALA A 10 40.05 32.36 24.82
N MET A 11 39.13 33.31 24.94
CA MET A 11 37.83 33.11 25.57
C MET A 11 37.08 32.01 24.81
N LEU A 12 37.09 30.79 25.35
CA LEU A 12 36.17 29.74 24.93
C LEU A 12 34.85 30.01 25.64
N SER A 13 33.88 30.41 24.84
CA SER A 13 32.49 30.62 25.22
C SER A 13 31.96 29.42 26.00
N LEU A 14 31.32 29.70 27.15
CA LEU A 14 30.40 28.76 27.76
C LEU A 14 29.29 28.52 26.74
N ALA A 15 29.29 27.34 26.11
CA ALA A 15 28.15 26.86 25.37
C ALA A 15 27.00 26.67 26.36
N SER A 16 26.23 27.75 26.57
CA SER A 16 24.95 27.68 27.24
C SER A 16 24.08 26.72 26.44
N CYS A 17 23.77 25.58 27.04
CA CYS A 17 22.88 24.60 26.44
C CYS A 17 21.48 25.20 26.46
N ASP A 18 21.11 25.87 25.37
CA ASP A 18 19.79 26.45 25.19
C ASP A 18 18.78 25.31 24.96
N LYS A 19 18.04 24.97 26.03
CA LYS A 19 16.99 23.94 26.00
C LYS A 19 15.84 24.28 25.04
N SER A 20 15.80 25.49 24.47
CA SER A 20 14.83 25.86 23.43
C SER A 20 15.14 25.26 22.05
N LYS A 21 16.34 24.69 21.85
CA LYS A 21 16.76 24.04 20.59
C LYS A 21 16.61 22.52 20.59
N VAL A 22 16.10 21.93 21.67
CA VAL A 22 15.65 20.53 21.64
C VAL A 22 14.19 20.58 21.26
N GLU A 23 13.87 20.22 20.01
CA GLU A 23 12.48 19.98 19.61
C GLU A 23 11.92 18.83 20.47
N ASN A 24 11.29 19.17 21.58
CA ASN A 24 10.49 18.21 22.35
C ASN A 24 9.08 18.18 21.80
N THR A 25 8.97 17.85 20.51
CA THR A 25 7.70 17.55 19.87
C THR A 25 7.52 16.05 19.94
N VAL A 26 6.92 15.57 21.03
CA VAL A 26 6.21 14.29 20.95
C VAL A 26 5.01 14.54 20.06
N ILE A 27 5.21 14.44 18.75
CA ILE A 27 4.09 14.34 17.80
C ILE A 27 3.43 13.01 18.15
N ASN A 28 2.35 13.04 18.92
CA ASN A 28 1.47 11.88 18.95
C ASN A 28 0.89 11.78 17.53
N LYS A 29 1.40 10.78 16.79
CA LYS A 29 1.06 10.45 15.40
C LYS A 29 -0.44 10.24 15.17
N TYR A 30 -1.24 10.14 16.23
CA TYR A 30 -2.70 10.07 16.17
C TYR A 30 -3.43 11.42 16.19
N TYR A 31 -2.78 12.56 16.49
CA TYR A 31 -3.49 13.85 16.57
C TYR A 31 -4.07 14.31 15.22
N ASP A 32 -3.48 13.92 14.08
CA ASP A 32 -4.02 14.27 12.76
C ASP A 32 -5.14 13.32 12.29
N LYS A 33 -5.44 12.25 13.03
CA LYS A 33 -6.42 11.21 12.66
C LYS A 33 -7.75 11.26 13.41
N ILE A 34 -7.98 12.29 14.23
CA ILE A 34 -9.30 12.54 14.82
C ILE A 34 -9.84 13.85 14.22
N ASN A 35 -10.14 13.82 12.92
CA ASN A 35 -11.11 14.77 12.39
C ASN A 35 -12.50 14.21 12.69
N THR A 36 -13.04 14.54 13.86
CA THR A 36 -14.44 14.34 14.22
C THR A 36 -15.31 15.34 13.48
N ASP A 37 -15.39 15.21 12.15
CA ASP A 37 -16.48 15.81 11.38
C ASP A 37 -17.54 14.73 11.19
N THR A 38 -18.55 14.74 12.06
CA THR A 38 -19.82 14.02 11.90
C THR A 38 -20.62 14.67 10.78
N ASN A 39 -20.12 14.61 9.55
CA ASN A 39 -20.84 14.98 8.34
C ASN A 39 -20.48 13.96 7.25
N THR A 40 -21.47 13.15 6.86
CA THR A 40 -21.37 11.86 6.16
C THR A 40 -20.70 11.93 4.77
N ARG A 41 -19.39 12.13 4.73
CA ARG A 41 -18.49 11.60 3.69
C ARG A 41 -17.64 10.53 4.35
N GLN A 42 -17.92 9.28 4.05
CA GLN A 42 -17.14 8.14 4.52
C GLN A 42 -15.67 8.35 4.10
N ALA A 43 -14.80 8.61 5.07
CA ALA A 43 -13.38 8.84 4.84
C ALA A 43 -12.78 7.66 4.06
N THR A 44 -12.03 7.95 3.01
CA THR A 44 -11.32 6.95 2.21
C THR A 44 -10.09 6.47 2.97
N LEU A 45 -9.72 5.21 2.78
CA LEU A 45 -8.67 4.54 3.55
C LEU A 45 -7.56 4.01 2.64
N THR A 46 -6.30 4.05 3.06
CA THR A 46 -5.26 3.25 2.39
C THR A 46 -5.29 1.82 2.91
N LEU A 47 -4.72 0.86 2.16
CA LEU A 47 -4.59 -0.51 2.64
C LEU A 47 -3.83 -0.57 3.98
N LYS A 48 -2.74 0.17 4.13
CA LYS A 48 -1.97 0.22 5.39
C LYS A 48 -2.78 0.76 6.55
N ASP A 49 -3.58 1.82 6.35
CA ASP A 49 -4.45 2.33 7.40
C ASP A 49 -5.50 1.30 7.85
N TYR A 50 -6.06 0.54 6.91
CA TYR A 50 -6.93 -0.59 7.24
C TYR A 50 -6.20 -1.61 8.11
N LEU A 51 -5.03 -2.06 7.67
CA LEU A 51 -4.25 -3.10 8.36
C LEU A 51 -3.91 -2.71 9.80
N LEU A 52 -3.51 -1.46 10.04
CA LEU A 52 -3.24 -0.92 11.39
C LEU A 52 -4.44 -1.10 12.33
N THR A 53 -5.65 -0.84 11.83
CA THR A 53 -6.88 -0.92 12.63
C THR A 53 -7.50 -2.32 12.67
N ALA A 54 -7.11 -3.21 11.76
CA ALA A 54 -7.69 -4.53 11.58
C ALA A 54 -6.91 -5.65 12.31
N GLY A 55 -5.98 -5.29 13.20
CA GLY A 55 -5.23 -6.25 14.03
C GLY A 55 -4.04 -6.91 13.33
N TYR A 56 -3.55 -6.33 12.23
CA TYR A 56 -2.32 -6.79 11.56
C TYR A 56 -1.05 -6.16 12.14
N ASP A 57 -1.18 -5.04 12.84
CA ASP A 57 -0.13 -4.45 13.69
C ASP A 57 0.04 -5.31 14.94
N ARG A 58 1.00 -6.24 14.90
CA ARG A 58 1.22 -7.25 15.94
C ARG A 58 1.94 -6.67 17.15
N ASN A 59 2.79 -5.68 16.94
CA ASN A 59 3.56 -5.04 18.00
C ASN A 59 2.85 -3.80 18.59
N ASN A 60 1.72 -3.38 17.99
CA ASN A 60 0.90 -2.24 18.37
C ASN A 60 1.68 -0.92 18.42
N ASP A 61 2.68 -0.74 17.55
CA ASP A 61 3.46 0.49 17.47
C ASP A 61 2.85 1.56 16.53
N GLY A 62 1.71 1.23 15.90
CA GLY A 62 0.99 2.11 15.00
C GLY A 62 1.68 2.30 13.64
N ILE A 63 2.58 1.40 13.25
CA ILE A 63 3.27 1.35 11.96
C ILE A 63 3.11 -0.07 11.39
N MET A 64 2.76 -0.19 10.10
CA MET A 64 2.83 -1.50 9.42
C MET A 64 4.26 -1.74 8.94
N GLN A 65 4.99 -2.64 9.60
CA GLN A 65 6.33 -3.03 9.14
C GLN A 65 6.28 -4.06 8.03
N ASP A 66 7.30 -4.08 7.16
CA ASP A 66 7.47 -5.10 6.12
C ASP A 66 7.47 -6.52 6.71
N SER A 67 8.01 -6.73 7.92
CA SER A 67 8.00 -8.02 8.61
C SER A 67 6.61 -8.49 9.02
N GLU A 68 5.68 -7.58 9.29
CA GLU A 68 4.30 -7.91 9.63
C GLU A 68 3.49 -8.21 8.37
N LEU A 69 3.67 -7.38 7.33
CA LEU A 69 3.08 -7.56 6.01
C LEU A 69 3.51 -8.89 5.39
N ALA A 70 4.78 -9.24 5.51
CA ALA A 70 5.35 -10.47 4.96
C ALA A 70 4.78 -11.76 5.55
N GLN A 71 4.01 -11.68 6.65
CA GLN A 71 3.36 -12.84 7.28
C GLN A 71 1.87 -12.98 6.90
N ILE A 72 1.32 -12.08 6.08
CA ILE A 72 -0.09 -12.12 5.68
C ILE A 72 -0.26 -13.10 4.52
N GLU A 73 -0.86 -14.26 4.79
CA GLU A 73 -1.15 -15.28 3.78
C GLU A 73 -2.50 -15.07 3.08
N THR A 74 -3.50 -14.57 3.82
CA THR A 74 -4.84 -14.26 3.31
C THR A 74 -5.28 -12.90 3.81
N LEU A 75 -5.72 -12.05 2.89
CA LEU A 75 -6.25 -10.72 3.18
C LEU A 75 -7.73 -10.66 2.83
N MET A 76 -8.57 -10.41 3.85
CA MET A 76 -10.00 -10.18 3.68
C MET A 76 -10.30 -8.71 4.02
N ALA A 77 -10.47 -7.89 2.99
CA ALA A 77 -10.58 -6.44 3.09
C ALA A 77 -11.70 -5.88 2.18
N ALA A 78 -12.78 -6.65 2.02
CA ALA A 78 -13.95 -6.21 1.27
C ALA A 78 -14.75 -5.13 2.02
N ASP A 79 -15.31 -4.17 1.28
CA ASP A 79 -16.15 -3.08 1.80
C ASP A 79 -15.47 -2.28 2.92
N LYS A 80 -14.24 -1.81 2.65
CA LYS A 80 -13.41 -1.05 3.61
C LYS A 80 -13.10 0.38 3.17
N ASN A 81 -13.70 0.84 2.06
CA ASN A 81 -13.43 2.15 1.46
C ASN A 81 -11.97 2.36 1.08
N ILE A 82 -11.27 1.26 0.76
CA ILE A 82 -9.86 1.32 0.38
C ILE A 82 -9.74 2.00 -0.98
N THR A 83 -8.83 2.96 -1.10
CA THR A 83 -8.52 3.66 -2.36
C THR A 83 -7.12 3.36 -2.89
N SER A 84 -6.21 2.91 -2.01
CA SER A 84 -4.82 2.61 -2.35
C SER A 84 -4.41 1.23 -1.86
N LEU A 85 -3.71 0.48 -2.72
CA LEU A 85 -3.17 -0.85 -2.44
C LEU A 85 -1.67 -0.84 -2.08
N GLU A 86 -1.12 0.32 -1.75
CA GLU A 86 0.29 0.44 -1.33
C GLU A 86 0.61 -0.52 -0.18
N GLY A 87 1.70 -1.28 -0.32
CA GLY A 87 2.13 -2.27 0.67
C GLY A 87 1.69 -3.70 0.36
N LEU A 88 0.76 -3.92 -0.60
CA LEU A 88 0.39 -5.27 -1.05
C LEU A 88 1.61 -6.03 -1.62
N GLU A 89 2.53 -5.32 -2.26
CA GLU A 89 3.78 -5.87 -2.80
C GLU A 89 4.75 -6.37 -1.71
N LYS A 90 4.56 -5.97 -0.45
CA LYS A 90 5.37 -6.38 0.69
C LYS A 90 4.85 -7.66 1.36
N MET A 91 3.66 -8.14 0.99
CA MET A 91 3.07 -9.35 1.58
C MET A 91 3.63 -10.61 0.92
N LEU A 92 4.86 -10.97 1.28
CA LEU A 92 5.66 -12.01 0.60
C LEU A 92 5.10 -13.44 0.69
N THR A 93 4.11 -13.70 1.55
CA THR A 93 3.43 -15.00 1.67
C THR A 93 1.98 -14.98 1.18
N LEU A 94 1.50 -13.83 0.70
CA LEU A 94 0.09 -13.64 0.34
C LEU A 94 -0.31 -14.54 -0.83
N LYS A 95 -1.37 -15.32 -0.63
CA LYS A 95 -1.97 -16.22 -1.62
C LYS A 95 -3.32 -15.75 -2.12
N LYS A 96 -4.12 -15.17 -1.24
CA LYS A 96 -5.48 -14.74 -1.53
C LYS A 96 -5.75 -13.34 -0.98
N ALA A 97 -6.32 -12.49 -1.82
CA ALA A 97 -6.79 -11.17 -1.42
C ALA A 97 -8.21 -10.92 -1.92
N ASP A 98 -9.12 -10.65 -0.99
CA ASP A 98 -10.44 -10.09 -1.28
C ASP A 98 -10.44 -8.59 -0.97
N LEU A 99 -10.43 -7.79 -2.04
CA LEU A 99 -10.45 -6.33 -2.04
C LEU A 99 -11.71 -5.80 -2.74
N SER A 100 -12.77 -6.61 -2.79
CA SER A 100 -14.02 -6.25 -3.44
C SER A 100 -14.77 -5.11 -2.73
N ASN A 101 -15.65 -4.44 -3.48
CA ASN A 101 -16.50 -3.35 -2.98
C ASN A 101 -15.71 -2.22 -2.29
N ASN A 102 -14.57 -1.85 -2.87
CA ASN A 102 -13.75 -0.73 -2.42
C ASN A 102 -13.85 0.44 -3.42
N LYS A 103 -13.01 1.45 -3.26
CA LYS A 103 -13.01 2.68 -4.07
C LYS A 103 -11.72 2.79 -4.90
N ILE A 104 -11.15 1.66 -5.32
CA ILE A 104 -9.88 1.60 -6.04
C ILE A 104 -10.11 2.01 -7.50
N GLU A 105 -9.40 3.03 -7.97
CA GLU A 105 -9.52 3.55 -9.34
C GLU A 105 -8.41 3.05 -10.27
N THR A 106 -7.22 2.84 -9.74
CA THR A 106 -6.10 2.23 -10.48
C THR A 106 -5.37 1.25 -9.59
N ALA A 107 -4.85 0.17 -10.17
CA ALA A 107 -4.08 -0.80 -9.43
C ALA A 107 -2.93 -1.36 -10.29
N THR A 108 -1.76 -1.46 -9.67
CA THR A 108 -0.64 -2.25 -10.20
C THR A 108 -0.28 -3.30 -9.17
N ILE A 109 -0.43 -4.57 -9.53
CA ILE A 109 -0.17 -5.70 -8.65
C ILE A 109 1.24 -6.23 -8.94
N ARG A 110 2.12 -6.09 -7.94
CA ARG A 110 3.51 -6.57 -7.99
C ARG A 110 3.79 -7.71 -7.01
N ASN A 111 2.74 -8.26 -6.40
CA ASN A 111 2.85 -9.36 -5.47
C ASN A 111 3.08 -10.67 -6.26
N THR A 112 4.23 -11.31 -6.06
CA THR A 112 4.65 -12.48 -6.84
C THR A 112 4.09 -13.80 -6.31
N THR A 113 3.50 -13.80 -5.11
CA THR A 113 2.95 -15.00 -4.48
C THR A 113 1.43 -15.11 -4.60
N LEU A 114 0.75 -14.02 -4.93
CA LEU A 114 -0.71 -13.91 -5.00
C LEU A 114 -1.28 -14.76 -6.14
N GLU A 115 -2.20 -15.65 -5.79
CA GLU A 115 -2.81 -16.65 -6.68
C GLU A 115 -4.31 -16.38 -6.91
N GLU A 116 -4.97 -15.70 -5.96
CA GLU A 116 -6.39 -15.34 -6.04
C GLU A 116 -6.61 -13.89 -5.67
N LEU A 117 -7.22 -13.12 -6.58
CA LEU A 117 -7.50 -11.70 -6.39
C LEU A 117 -8.93 -11.35 -6.78
N ASN A 118 -9.67 -10.82 -5.82
CA ASN A 118 -10.99 -10.24 -6.06
C ASN A 118 -10.91 -8.70 -5.95
N LEU A 119 -11.10 -8.02 -7.07
CA LEU A 119 -11.21 -6.56 -7.19
C LEU A 119 -12.61 -6.15 -7.68
N SER A 120 -13.61 -7.03 -7.56
CA SER A 120 -14.95 -6.74 -8.03
C SER A 120 -15.60 -5.56 -7.29
N GLY A 121 -16.50 -4.84 -7.94
CA GLY A 121 -17.22 -3.71 -7.34
C GLY A 121 -16.31 -2.52 -6.94
N ASN A 122 -15.23 -2.30 -7.68
CA ASN A 122 -14.35 -1.13 -7.52
C ASN A 122 -14.65 -0.08 -8.61
N LYS A 123 -13.77 0.91 -8.76
CA LYS A 123 -13.87 1.98 -9.76
C LYS A 123 -12.73 1.93 -10.76
N LEU A 124 -12.18 0.75 -11.02
CA LEU A 124 -10.97 0.61 -11.82
C LEU A 124 -11.17 1.19 -13.22
N VAL A 125 -10.22 2.02 -13.66
CA VAL A 125 -10.08 2.46 -15.05
C VAL A 125 -8.96 1.70 -15.75
N LYS A 126 -7.91 1.32 -14.99
CA LYS A 126 -6.73 0.58 -15.45
C LYS A 126 -6.26 -0.38 -14.37
N LEU A 127 -5.91 -1.59 -14.79
CA LEU A 127 -5.30 -2.62 -13.95
C LEU A 127 -4.02 -3.12 -14.63
N ASP A 128 -2.95 -3.28 -13.87
CA ASP A 128 -1.72 -3.92 -14.33
C ASP A 128 -1.37 -5.08 -13.39
N ILE A 129 -1.37 -6.30 -13.93
CA ILE A 129 -0.97 -7.52 -13.22
C ILE A 129 0.25 -8.19 -13.87
N SER A 130 0.93 -7.52 -14.80
CA SER A 130 2.12 -8.04 -15.50
C SER A 130 3.22 -8.51 -14.55
N ARG A 131 3.27 -7.95 -13.34
CA ARG A 131 4.25 -8.30 -12.29
C ARG A 131 3.68 -9.22 -11.20
N ALA A 132 2.55 -9.86 -11.45
CA ALA A 132 1.91 -10.84 -10.57
C ALA A 132 1.77 -12.19 -11.29
N PRO A 133 2.88 -12.91 -11.57
CA PRO A 133 2.92 -14.04 -12.50
C PRO A 133 2.04 -15.24 -12.11
N ARG A 134 1.61 -15.32 -10.85
CA ARG A 134 0.71 -16.38 -10.34
C ARG A 134 -0.78 -16.06 -10.52
N LEU A 135 -1.14 -14.83 -10.89
CA LEU A 135 -2.51 -14.47 -11.25
C LEU A 135 -2.80 -14.87 -12.69
N THR A 136 -3.18 -16.13 -12.90
CA THR A 136 -3.45 -16.71 -14.22
C THR A 136 -4.83 -17.34 -14.37
N ASP A 137 -5.55 -17.59 -13.26
CA ASP A 137 -6.89 -18.19 -13.29
C ASP A 137 -7.89 -17.45 -12.42
N LYS A 138 -7.58 -17.21 -11.14
CA LYS A 138 -8.55 -16.68 -10.17
C LYS A 138 -8.47 -15.15 -10.02
N LEU A 139 -9.03 -14.45 -11.00
CA LEU A 139 -9.13 -12.99 -10.99
C LEU A 139 -10.57 -12.56 -11.25
N ASP A 140 -11.16 -11.82 -10.29
CA ASP A 140 -12.48 -11.21 -10.45
C ASP A 140 -12.37 -9.69 -10.48
N ILE A 141 -12.77 -9.10 -11.61
CA ILE A 141 -12.75 -7.65 -11.88
C ILE A 141 -14.12 -7.14 -12.33
N ARG A 142 -15.19 -7.90 -12.11
CA ARG A 142 -16.57 -7.49 -12.42
C ARG A 142 -16.98 -6.26 -11.62
N GLY A 143 -17.96 -5.49 -12.10
CA GLY A 143 -18.42 -4.28 -11.44
C GLY A 143 -17.43 -3.11 -11.52
N ASN A 144 -16.46 -3.14 -12.44
CA ASN A 144 -15.57 -2.02 -12.74
C ASN A 144 -15.93 -1.42 -14.11
N ALA A 145 -17.03 -0.68 -14.19
CA ALA A 145 -17.62 -0.25 -15.46
C ALA A 145 -16.65 0.53 -16.39
N SER A 146 -15.76 1.34 -15.80
CA SER A 146 -14.80 2.16 -16.53
C SER A 146 -13.52 1.42 -16.92
N LEU A 147 -13.31 0.17 -16.47
CA LEU A 147 -12.09 -0.59 -16.74
C LEU A 147 -12.04 -0.96 -18.22
N ASN A 148 -11.06 -0.42 -18.95
CA ASN A 148 -10.94 -0.67 -20.38
C ASN A 148 -9.69 -1.47 -20.75
N CYS A 149 -8.72 -1.58 -19.83
CA CYS A 149 -7.48 -2.27 -20.09
C CYS A 149 -6.92 -2.93 -18.83
N VAL A 150 -6.56 -4.21 -18.98
CA VAL A 150 -5.83 -5.01 -18.01
C VAL A 150 -4.50 -5.40 -18.65
N GLN A 151 -3.43 -4.79 -18.16
CA GLN A 151 -2.08 -5.09 -18.61
C GLN A 151 -1.61 -6.41 -18.01
N VAL A 152 -1.14 -7.32 -18.87
CA VAL A 152 -0.69 -8.67 -18.53
C VAL A 152 0.60 -9.01 -19.26
N GLU A 153 1.36 -9.98 -18.76
CA GLU A 153 2.44 -10.61 -19.53
C GLU A 153 1.91 -11.62 -20.54
N ILE A 154 2.73 -12.01 -21.52
CA ILE A 154 2.32 -12.92 -22.61
C ILE A 154 1.83 -14.29 -22.11
N VAL A 155 2.45 -14.80 -21.04
CA VAL A 155 2.05 -16.06 -20.40
C VAL A 155 0.67 -15.89 -19.75
N GLN A 156 0.47 -14.85 -18.96
CA GLN A 156 -0.83 -14.55 -18.33
C GLN A 156 -1.93 -14.35 -19.38
N LEU A 157 -1.64 -13.67 -20.50
CA LEU A 157 -2.60 -13.50 -21.58
C LEU A 157 -3.10 -14.84 -22.14
N THR A 158 -2.21 -15.82 -22.26
CA THR A 158 -2.55 -17.16 -22.76
C THR A 158 -3.37 -17.94 -21.75
N GLU A 159 -2.97 -17.91 -20.48
CA GLU A 159 -3.65 -18.64 -19.40
C GLU A 159 -5.03 -18.05 -19.09
N LEU A 160 -5.13 -16.72 -18.92
CA LEU A 160 -6.40 -16.04 -18.59
C LEU A 160 -7.47 -16.17 -19.69
N ARG A 161 -7.06 -16.37 -20.96
CA ARG A 161 -8.00 -16.65 -22.06
C ARG A 161 -8.66 -18.02 -21.96
N ARG A 162 -8.06 -18.95 -21.22
CA ARG A 162 -8.56 -20.32 -21.00
C ARG A 162 -9.00 -20.55 -19.55
N ALA A 163 -8.76 -19.57 -18.68
CA ALA A 163 -9.14 -19.62 -17.28
C ALA A 163 -10.63 -19.84 -17.11
N SER A 164 -10.98 -20.70 -16.15
CA SER A 164 -12.37 -20.96 -15.78
C SER A 164 -12.86 -19.99 -14.71
N ASN A 165 -11.92 -19.40 -13.96
CA ASN A 165 -12.21 -18.53 -12.83
C ASN A 165 -11.91 -17.05 -13.09
N PHE A 166 -11.56 -16.68 -14.32
CA PHE A 166 -11.41 -15.28 -14.71
C PHE A 166 -12.79 -14.66 -14.95
N LYS A 167 -13.12 -13.60 -14.20
CA LYS A 167 -14.44 -12.97 -14.22
C LYS A 167 -14.31 -11.49 -14.54
N SER A 168 -14.93 -11.08 -15.65
CA SER A 168 -14.89 -9.71 -16.19
C SER A 168 -16.18 -9.40 -16.93
N ASP A 169 -16.72 -8.18 -16.74
CA ASP A 169 -17.92 -7.74 -17.46
C ASP A 169 -17.68 -7.57 -18.97
N LYS A 170 -16.43 -7.27 -19.36
CA LYS A 170 -16.01 -7.09 -20.76
C LYS A 170 -15.29 -8.32 -21.32
N GLY A 171 -15.29 -9.43 -20.58
CA GLY A 171 -14.61 -10.67 -20.94
C GLY A 171 -13.10 -10.50 -21.14
N ILE A 172 -12.53 -11.31 -22.04
CA ILE A 172 -11.08 -11.35 -22.34
C ILE A 172 -10.60 -10.21 -23.25
N SER A 173 -11.52 -9.40 -23.81
CA SER A 173 -11.20 -8.35 -24.79
C SER A 173 -10.35 -7.21 -24.22
N ILE A 174 -10.39 -7.02 -22.90
CA ILE A 174 -9.65 -5.99 -22.18
C ILE A 174 -8.23 -6.41 -21.78
N LEU A 175 -7.86 -7.69 -22.00
CA LEU A 175 -6.52 -8.19 -21.69
C LEU A 175 -5.55 -7.76 -22.80
N SER A 176 -4.47 -7.07 -22.43
CA SER A 176 -3.46 -6.59 -23.37
C SER A 176 -2.06 -6.66 -22.75
N THR A 177 -1.02 -6.84 -23.58
CA THR A 177 0.37 -6.69 -23.13
C THR A 177 0.79 -5.24 -22.99
N THR A 178 0.01 -4.30 -23.52
CA THR A 178 0.21 -2.85 -23.39
C THR A 178 -1.11 -2.13 -23.17
N CYS A 179 -1.15 -1.24 -22.18
CA CYS A 179 -2.27 -0.32 -21.95
C CYS A 179 -1.79 1.11 -22.23
N ASN A 180 -2.08 1.61 -23.44
CA ASN A 180 -1.76 2.98 -23.88
C ASN A 180 -2.69 4.00 -23.25
#